data_AF-A0A661QR86-F1
#
_entry.id   AF-A0A661QR86-F1
#
_cell.length_a   1.000
_cell.length_b   1.000
_cell.length_c   1.000
_cell.angle_alpha   90.00
_cell.angle_beta   90.00
_cell.angle_gamma   90.00
#
_symmetry.space_group_name_H-M   'P 1'
#
loop_
_entity.id
_entity.type
_entity.pdbx_description
1 polymer ?
#
loop_
_entity_poly.entity_id
_entity_poly.type
_entity_poly.pdbx_seq_one_letter_code
_entity_poly.pdbx_strand_id
1 'polypeptide(L)'
;MKVVFQPLGCGRSPHWGINVEKIKMENEETKSELDIEWEQRKLCRDESCIGVIGPDGRCKECGLPFEEVPSNRIVEEPAMENIEESETEEELEEYETEEELEYLEENGEEDLDSEWEQRTLCSDESCIGVIGPDGRCKECGKPYES
;
A
#
# COMPACT_ATOMS: atom_id res chain seq x y z
N MET A 1 17.27 67.71 -38.05
CA MET A 1 18.42 67.55 -37.14
C MET A 1 18.63 66.07 -36.85
N LYS A 2 19.90 65.66 -36.74
CA LYS A 2 20.42 64.28 -36.68
C LYS A 2 19.82 63.47 -35.53
N VAL A 3 19.26 62.30 -35.83
CA VAL A 3 19.03 61.22 -34.86
C VAL A 3 20.37 60.56 -34.57
N VAL A 4 20.83 60.67 -33.32
CA VAL A 4 22.04 60.03 -32.82
C VAL A 4 21.64 58.66 -32.29
N PHE A 5 22.08 57.59 -32.95
CA PHE A 5 22.01 56.23 -32.42
C PHE A 5 23.18 56.02 -31.45
N GLN A 6 22.89 55.77 -30.17
CA GLN A 6 23.88 55.29 -29.21
C GLN A 6 23.98 53.75 -29.29
N PRO A 7 25.18 53.17 -29.16
CA PRO A 7 25.38 51.73 -29.26
C PRO A 7 24.85 50.99 -28.03
N LEU A 8 24.24 49.83 -28.28
CA LEU A 8 23.79 48.87 -27.29
C LEU A 8 24.99 48.37 -26.47
N GLY A 9 25.05 48.76 -25.20
CA GLY A 9 25.95 48.16 -24.24
C GLY A 9 25.48 46.76 -23.86
N CYS A 10 26.27 45.75 -24.18
CA CYS A 10 26.10 44.38 -23.69
C CYS A 10 26.26 44.35 -22.16
N GLY A 11 25.14 44.49 -21.44
CA GLY A 11 25.06 44.33 -19.99
C GLY A 11 25.02 42.85 -19.62
N ARG A 12 26.10 42.41 -18.96
CA ARG A 12 26.30 41.16 -18.21
C ARG A 12 25.03 40.36 -17.89
N SER A 13 25.00 39.12 -18.36
CA SER A 13 24.09 38.06 -17.91
C SER A 13 24.13 37.91 -16.37
N PRO A 14 22.98 37.77 -15.69
CA PRO A 14 22.98 37.29 -14.32
C PRO A 14 23.48 35.85 -14.33
N HIS A 15 24.58 35.61 -13.62
CA HIS A 15 25.14 34.29 -13.36
C HIS A 15 24.14 33.55 -12.47
N TRP A 16 23.32 32.65 -13.03
CA TRP A 16 22.53 31.71 -12.24
C TRP A 16 23.50 30.63 -11.73
N GLY A 17 24.27 30.99 -10.70
CA GLY A 17 25.03 30.02 -9.93
C GLY A 17 24.03 29.16 -9.17
N ILE A 18 23.66 28.01 -9.73
CA ILE A 18 23.05 26.93 -8.96
C ILE A 18 24.12 26.50 -7.96
N ASN A 19 23.92 26.83 -6.70
CA ASN A 19 24.81 26.43 -5.62
C ASN A 19 24.58 24.94 -5.36
N VAL A 20 25.28 24.08 -6.11
CA VAL A 20 25.22 22.61 -6.03
C VAL A 20 25.65 22.06 -4.67
N GLU A 21 26.28 22.86 -3.80
CA GLU A 21 26.60 22.44 -2.42
C GLU A 21 25.39 22.46 -1.47
N LYS A 22 24.23 22.98 -1.90
CA LYS A 22 23.00 22.95 -1.09
C LYS A 22 22.08 21.77 -1.38
N ILE A 23 22.40 20.96 -2.40
CA ILE A 23 21.70 19.69 -2.67
C ILE A 23 22.54 18.57 -2.06
N LYS A 24 22.78 18.65 -0.76
CA LYS A 24 23.28 17.51 0.02
C LYS A 24 22.21 17.19 1.04
N MET A 25 21.49 16.12 0.73
CA MET A 25 20.92 15.22 1.73
C MET A 25 19.79 15.81 2.56
N GLU A 26 18.75 16.31 1.89
CA GLU A 26 17.38 16.15 2.42
C GLU A 26 16.97 14.70 2.19
N ASN A 27 17.51 13.80 3.01
CA ASN A 27 16.97 12.45 3.20
C ASN A 27 17.13 12.07 4.68
N GLU A 28 16.86 13.03 5.56
CA GLU A 28 16.43 12.68 6.91
C GLU A 28 14.93 12.45 6.79
N GLU A 29 14.53 11.22 7.13
CA GLU A 29 13.16 10.71 7.10
C GLU A 29 12.24 11.58 7.97
N THR A 30 11.78 12.70 7.43
CA THR A 30 10.67 13.45 8.03
C THR A 30 9.40 12.68 7.72
N LYS A 31 9.18 11.63 8.51
CA LYS A 31 7.96 10.86 8.52
C LYS A 31 6.76 11.80 8.56
N SER A 32 5.80 11.61 7.66
CA SER A 32 4.70 12.55 7.53
C SER A 32 3.80 12.49 8.77
N GLU A 33 3.08 13.57 9.08
CA GLU A 33 2.12 13.60 10.21
C GLU A 33 1.08 12.46 10.10
N LEU A 34 0.74 12.07 8.87
CA LEU A 34 -0.17 10.95 8.62
C LEU A 34 0.46 9.62 9.03
N ASP A 35 1.71 9.36 8.68
CA ASP A 35 2.39 8.10 9.02
C ASP A 35 2.54 7.95 10.55
N ILE A 36 2.69 9.05 11.28
CA ILE A 36 2.70 9.06 12.75
C ILE A 36 1.32 8.67 13.31
N GLU A 37 0.23 9.16 12.71
CA GLU A 37 -1.13 8.82 13.12
C GLU A 37 -1.43 7.33 12.91
N TRP A 38 -1.05 6.76 11.77
CA TRP A 38 -1.31 5.35 11.46
C TRP A 38 -0.55 4.41 12.41
N GLU A 39 0.69 4.73 12.78
CA GLU A 39 1.49 3.92 13.72
C GLU A 39 0.96 3.94 15.16
N GLN A 40 0.21 4.98 15.54
CA GLN A 40 -0.36 5.10 16.89
C GLN A 40 -1.72 4.42 17.04
N ARG A 41 -2.34 3.97 15.93
CA ARG A 41 -3.62 3.27 15.96
C ARG A 41 -3.43 1.86 16.50
N LYS A 42 -3.96 1.64 17.70
CA LYS A 42 -4.01 0.32 18.35
C LYS A 42 -5.41 -0.25 18.20
N LEU A 43 -5.51 -1.51 17.77
CA LEU A 43 -6.77 -2.26 17.76
C LEU A 43 -7.20 -2.64 19.17
N CYS A 44 -8.50 -2.89 19.33
CA CYS A 44 -9.06 -3.42 20.56
C CYS A 44 -8.41 -4.76 20.92
N ARG A 45 -8.27 -5.02 22.22
CA ARG A 45 -7.78 -6.31 22.73
C ARG A 45 -8.78 -7.45 22.46
N ASP A 46 -10.07 -7.12 22.41
CA ASP A 46 -11.08 -8.11 22.09
C ASP A 46 -11.02 -8.43 20.60
N GLU A 47 -10.64 -9.67 20.26
CA GLU A 47 -10.53 -10.17 18.89
C GLU A 47 -11.86 -10.15 18.14
N SER A 48 -12.99 -10.11 18.86
CA SER A 48 -14.32 -9.95 18.26
C SER A 48 -14.67 -8.48 17.95
N CYS A 49 -13.87 -7.53 18.45
CA CYS A 49 -14.13 -6.10 18.32
C CYS A 49 -13.18 -5.46 17.31
N ILE A 50 -13.72 -4.93 16.23
CA ILE A 50 -12.98 -4.23 15.16
C ILE A 50 -12.52 -2.80 15.54
N GLY A 51 -12.77 -2.38 16.78
CA GLY A 51 -12.56 -0.99 17.21
C GLY A 51 -11.10 -0.62 17.44
N VAL A 52 -10.82 0.69 17.44
CA VAL A 52 -9.50 1.25 17.80
C VAL A 52 -9.53 1.89 19.18
N ILE A 53 -8.38 1.92 19.85
CA ILE A 53 -8.22 2.55 21.16
C ILE A 53 -8.17 4.07 21.01
N GLY A 54 -9.04 4.76 21.75
CA GLY A 54 -9.07 6.21 21.86
C GLY A 54 -7.99 6.77 22.79
N PRO A 55 -7.79 8.09 22.79
CA PRO A 55 -6.83 8.76 23.67
C PRO A 55 -7.20 8.65 25.16
N ASP A 56 -8.43 8.29 25.48
CA ASP A 56 -8.93 7.98 26.81
C ASP A 56 -8.55 6.56 27.30
N GLY A 57 -7.83 5.81 26.46
CA GLY A 57 -7.42 4.44 26.75
C GLY A 57 -8.59 3.45 26.68
N ARG A 58 -9.66 3.75 25.96
CA ARG A 58 -10.82 2.86 25.77
C ARG A 58 -11.08 2.60 24.30
N CYS A 59 -11.61 1.42 24.00
CA CYS A 59 -12.06 1.11 22.65
C CYS A 59 -13.25 2.00 22.26
N LYS A 60 -13.21 2.61 21.07
CA LYS A 60 -14.29 3.47 20.57
C LYS A 60 -15.58 2.73 20.24
N GLU A 61 -15.51 1.42 19.98
CA GLU A 61 -16.68 0.59 19.63
C GLU A 61 -17.32 -0.05 20.86
N CYS A 62 -16.53 -0.73 21.70
CA CYS A 62 -17.06 -1.48 22.85
C CYS A 62 -16.87 -0.79 24.21
N GLY A 63 -16.08 0.28 24.29
CA GLY A 63 -15.84 1.04 25.53
C GLY A 63 -14.93 0.35 26.56
N LEU A 64 -14.44 -0.86 26.27
CA LEU A 64 -13.54 -1.60 27.14
C LEU A 64 -12.21 -0.85 27.31
N PRO A 65 -11.65 -0.80 28.53
CA PRO A 65 -10.36 -0.19 28.76
C PRO A 65 -9.23 -1.03 28.14
N PHE A 66 -8.23 -0.34 27.62
CA PHE A 66 -6.96 -0.92 27.20
C PHE A 66 -6.06 -1.02 28.43
N GLU A 67 -6.00 -2.20 29.05
CA GLU A 67 -5.07 -2.46 30.14
C GLU A 67 -3.65 -2.57 29.55
N GLU A 68 -2.85 -1.52 29.70
CA GLU A 68 -1.41 -1.63 29.51
C GLU A 68 -0.89 -2.58 30.59
N VAL A 69 -0.63 -3.83 30.21
CA VAL A 69 0.10 -4.74 31.08
C VAL A 69 1.47 -4.09 31.30
N PRO A 70 1.84 -3.68 32.52
CA PRO A 70 3.13 -3.04 32.72
C PRO A 70 4.22 -4.02 32.30
N SER A 71 5.01 -3.61 31.31
CA SER A 71 6.18 -4.30 30.78
C SER A 71 7.34 -4.38 31.80
N ASN A 72 7.03 -4.63 33.07
CA ASN A 72 8.00 -4.89 34.12
C ASN A 72 7.97 -6.35 34.60
N ARG A 73 7.42 -7.24 33.76
CA ARG A 73 7.56 -8.69 33.91
C ARG A 73 8.22 -9.24 32.66
N ILE A 74 9.49 -8.84 32.47
CA ILE A 74 10.44 -9.62 31.69
C ILE A 74 10.59 -10.93 32.47
N VAL A 75 9.79 -11.93 32.11
CA VAL A 75 10.25 -13.31 32.25
C VAL A 75 11.25 -13.45 31.12
N GLU A 76 12.52 -13.63 31.49
CA GLU A 76 13.60 -13.93 30.55
C GLU A 76 13.21 -15.21 29.81
N GLU A 77 12.67 -15.06 28.60
CA GLU A 77 12.49 -16.19 27.69
C GLU A 77 13.85 -16.51 27.05
N PRO A 78 14.25 -17.79 27.03
CA PRO A 78 15.58 -18.20 26.62
C PRO A 78 15.83 -17.97 25.13
N ALA A 79 17.05 -17.50 24.83
CA ALA A 79 17.59 -17.39 23.48
C ALA A 79 17.52 -18.73 22.74
N MET A 80 16.80 -18.75 21.62
CA MET A 80 16.68 -19.82 20.64
C MET A 80 16.48 -19.10 19.30
N GLU A 81 17.16 -19.35 18.20
CA GLU A 81 18.28 -20.21 17.82
C GLU A 81 18.62 -19.73 16.38
N ASN A 82 19.91 -19.71 16.02
CA ASN A 82 20.35 -19.53 14.64
C ASN A 82 19.78 -20.67 13.78
N ILE A 83 19.01 -20.34 12.75
CA ILE A 83 18.66 -21.30 11.69
C ILE A 83 19.05 -20.68 10.35
N GLU A 84 19.86 -21.47 9.67
CA GLU A 84 20.72 -21.18 8.52
C GLU A 84 19.98 -20.61 7.30
N GLU A 85 20.58 -19.61 6.68
CA GLU A 85 20.32 -19.19 5.30
C GLU A 85 20.64 -20.35 4.35
N SER A 86 19.63 -20.80 3.59
CA SER A 86 19.85 -21.57 2.37
C SER A 86 19.47 -20.70 1.18
N GLU A 87 20.49 -20.12 0.56
CA GLU A 87 20.39 -19.42 -0.72
C GLU A 87 20.22 -20.47 -1.83
N THR A 88 19.05 -20.50 -2.47
CA THR A 88 18.87 -21.14 -3.77
C THR A 88 18.72 -20.04 -4.80
N GLU A 89 19.83 -19.73 -5.47
CA GLU A 89 19.87 -18.93 -6.69
C GLU A 89 19.27 -19.78 -7.82
N GLU A 90 18.02 -19.50 -8.22
CA GLU A 90 17.50 -19.95 -9.52
C GLU A 90 17.52 -18.77 -10.49
N GLU A 91 18.42 -18.92 -11.46
CA GLU A 91 18.68 -18.14 -12.65
C GLU A 91 17.42 -18.08 -13.54
N LEU A 92 16.80 -16.90 -13.64
CA LEU A 92 15.67 -16.65 -14.54
C LEU A 92 16.17 -15.84 -15.73
N GLU A 93 16.28 -16.53 -16.87
CA GLU A 93 16.58 -15.96 -18.18
C GLU A 93 15.43 -15.04 -18.64
N GLU A 94 15.70 -13.74 -18.71
CA GLU A 94 14.82 -12.73 -19.29
C GLU A 94 14.91 -12.81 -20.83
N TYR A 95 13.93 -13.44 -21.47
CA TYR A 95 13.65 -13.25 -22.89
C TYR A 95 12.20 -12.80 -23.05
N GLU A 96 12.00 -11.49 -23.11
CA GLU A 96 10.73 -10.94 -23.59
C GLU A 96 10.99 -10.34 -24.96
N THR A 97 10.47 -11.02 -25.99
CA THR A 97 10.48 -10.53 -27.37
C THR A 97 9.43 -9.45 -27.54
N GLU A 98 9.84 -8.33 -28.12
CA GLU A 98 9.07 -7.09 -28.34
C GLU A 98 7.78 -7.24 -29.18
N GLU A 99 7.47 -8.45 -29.66
CA GLU A 99 6.29 -8.73 -30.50
C GLU A 99 5.02 -9.11 -29.70
N GLU A 100 5.07 -9.33 -28.37
CA GLU A 100 3.86 -9.74 -27.60
C GLU A 100 3.04 -8.59 -27.00
N LEU A 101 3.54 -7.36 -27.10
CA LEU A 101 2.88 -6.16 -26.56
C LEU A 101 1.88 -5.49 -27.50
N GLU A 102 1.79 -5.91 -28.76
CA GLU A 102 0.89 -5.28 -29.76
C GLU A 102 -0.56 -5.81 -29.74
N TYR A 103 -0.93 -6.75 -28.85
CA TYR A 103 -2.28 -7.35 -28.83
C TYR A 103 -3.21 -6.88 -27.70
N LEU A 104 -2.72 -6.11 -26.72
CA LEU A 104 -3.49 -5.75 -25.51
C LEU A 104 -4.05 -4.32 -25.51
N GLU A 105 -3.79 -3.52 -26.55
CA GLU A 105 -4.03 -2.07 -26.51
C GLU A 105 -5.43 -1.63 -27.00
N GLU A 106 -6.34 -2.53 -27.41
CA GLU A 106 -7.62 -2.12 -28.01
C GLU A 106 -8.90 -2.36 -27.17
N ASN A 107 -8.85 -2.87 -25.93
CA ASN A 107 -10.11 -3.11 -25.19
C ASN A 107 -10.03 -3.12 -23.64
N GLY A 108 -9.09 -2.38 -23.03
CA GLY A 108 -8.69 -2.62 -21.63
C GLY A 108 -9.35 -1.82 -20.50
N GLU A 109 -10.33 -0.95 -20.75
CA GLU A 109 -10.76 0.05 -19.75
C GLU A 109 -12.25 0.09 -19.39
N GLU A 110 -13.13 -0.65 -20.09
CA GLU A 110 -14.57 -0.73 -19.74
C GLU A 110 -15.00 -2.07 -19.09
N ASP A 111 -14.17 -3.12 -19.13
CA ASP A 111 -14.59 -4.47 -18.72
C ASP A 111 -14.28 -4.84 -17.26
N LEU A 112 -13.31 -4.18 -16.60
CA LEU A 112 -12.91 -4.59 -15.24
C LEU A 112 -14.02 -4.39 -14.20
N ASP A 113 -14.73 -3.26 -14.23
CA ASP A 113 -15.87 -3.02 -13.32
C ASP A 113 -17.03 -4.00 -13.58
N SER A 114 -17.23 -4.37 -14.85
CA SER A 114 -18.25 -5.34 -15.27
C SER A 114 -17.99 -6.74 -14.70
N GLU A 115 -16.72 -7.16 -14.60
CA GLU A 115 -16.36 -8.45 -14.00
C GLU A 115 -16.66 -8.54 -12.50
N TRP A 116 -16.53 -7.43 -11.75
CA TRP A 116 -16.89 -7.39 -10.33
C TRP A 116 -18.40 -7.45 -10.12
N GLU A 117 -19.18 -6.77 -10.97
CA GLU A 117 -20.65 -6.74 -10.91
C GLU A 117 -21.30 -8.08 -11.28
N GLN A 118 -20.63 -8.92 -12.08
CA GLN A 118 -21.15 -10.22 -12.51
C GLN A 118 -21.00 -11.34 -11.46
N ARG A 119 -20.33 -11.09 -10.34
CA ARG A 119 -20.10 -12.11 -9.30
C ARG A 119 -21.36 -12.29 -8.44
N THR A 120 -21.98 -13.46 -8.54
CA THR A 120 -23.14 -13.83 -7.74
C THR A 120 -22.70 -14.58 -6.47
N LEU A 121 -23.14 -14.14 -5.28
CA LEU A 121 -22.91 -14.86 -4.01
C LEU A 121 -23.78 -16.13 -3.91
N CYS A 122 -23.32 -17.09 -3.12
CA CYS A 122 -24.07 -18.31 -2.83
C CYS A 122 -25.46 -17.99 -2.23
N SER A 123 -26.47 -18.80 -2.56
CA SER A 123 -27.82 -18.68 -1.99
C SER A 123 -27.90 -19.06 -0.51
N ASP A 124 -26.87 -19.74 0.01
CA ASP A 124 -26.74 -20.05 1.42
C ASP A 124 -26.08 -18.87 2.16
N GLU A 125 -26.84 -18.18 3.03
CA GLU A 125 -26.40 -17.02 3.80
C GLU A 125 -25.21 -17.32 4.73
N SER A 126 -24.97 -18.60 5.06
CA SER A 126 -23.82 -19.01 5.87
C SER A 126 -22.56 -19.27 5.02
N CYS A 127 -22.66 -19.25 3.70
CA CYS A 127 -21.57 -19.56 2.77
C CYS A 127 -21.02 -18.28 2.14
N ILE A 128 -19.72 -18.04 2.29
CA ILE A 128 -19.01 -16.87 1.71
C ILE A 128 -18.67 -17.04 0.22
N GLY A 129 -19.10 -18.13 -0.41
CA GLY A 129 -18.69 -18.50 -1.75
C GLY A 129 -19.43 -17.72 -2.85
N VAL A 130 -18.84 -17.74 -4.05
CA VAL A 130 -19.44 -17.22 -5.29
C VAL A 130 -19.88 -18.37 -6.20
N ILE A 131 -20.88 -18.11 -7.03
CA ILE A 131 -21.37 -19.05 -8.04
C ILE A 131 -20.40 -19.09 -9.22
N GLY A 132 -19.96 -20.30 -9.56
CA GLY A 132 -19.15 -20.57 -10.74
C GLY A 132 -19.99 -20.60 -12.03
N PRO A 133 -19.33 -20.63 -13.19
CA PRO A 133 -20.01 -20.73 -14.48
C PRO A 133 -20.80 -22.03 -14.65
N ASP A 134 -20.56 -23.04 -13.81
CA ASP A 134 -21.28 -24.30 -13.72
C ASP A 134 -22.60 -24.19 -12.93
N GLY A 135 -22.94 -23.00 -12.42
CA GLY A 135 -24.14 -22.75 -11.63
C GLY A 135 -24.08 -23.28 -10.20
N ARG A 136 -22.88 -23.61 -9.71
CA ARG A 136 -22.66 -24.13 -8.34
C ARG A 136 -21.73 -23.21 -7.56
N CYS A 137 -21.90 -23.20 -6.24
CA CYS A 137 -21.00 -22.47 -5.35
C CYS A 137 -19.61 -23.11 -5.34
N LYS A 138 -18.56 -22.28 -5.49
CA LYS A 138 -17.16 -22.74 -5.49
C LYS A 138 -16.69 -23.26 -4.12
N GLU A 139 -17.32 -22.86 -3.03
CA GLU A 139 -16.95 -23.26 -1.66
C GLU A 139 -17.71 -24.52 -1.20
N CYS A 140 -19.04 -24.55 -1.41
CA CYS A 140 -19.89 -25.62 -0.85
C CYS A 140 -20.46 -26.59 -1.91
N GLY A 141 -20.29 -26.32 -3.21
CA GLY A 141 -20.74 -27.16 -4.32
C GLY A 141 -22.27 -27.24 -4.53
N LYS A 142 -23.05 -26.54 -3.70
CA LYS A 142 -24.52 -26.47 -3.84
C LYS A 142 -24.91 -25.73 -5.13
N PRO A 143 -25.99 -26.16 -5.81
CA PRO A 143 -26.53 -25.40 -6.94
C PRO A 143 -27.07 -24.05 -6.45
N TYR A 144 -27.03 -23.04 -7.32
CA TYR A 144 -27.57 -21.72 -7.00
C TYR A 144 -29.09 -21.76 -6.75
N GLU A 145 -29.83 -22.43 -7.65
CA GLU A 145 -31.26 -22.70 -7.51
C GLU A 145 -31.48 -24.10 -6.93
N SER A 146 -32.30 -24.19 -5.87
CA SER A 146 -32.63 -25.42 -5.15
C SER A 146 -33.96 -26.04 -5.57
#